data_AF-A0A7Y7C8P0-F1
#
_entry.id   AF-A0A7Y7C8P0-F1
#
_cell.length_a   1.000
_cell.length_b   1.000
_cell.length_c   1.000
_cell.angle_alpha   90.00
_cell.angle_beta   90.00
_cell.angle_gamma   90.00
#
_symmetry.space_group_name_H-M   'P 1'
#
loop_
_entity.id
_entity.type
_entity.pdbx_description
1 polymer ?
#
loop_
_entity_poly.entity_id
_entity_poly.type
_entity_poly.pdbx_seq_one_letter_code
_entity_poly.pdbx_strand_id
1 'polypeptide(L)'
;MGLAERKAAKQFEETLYPKLKKDLEAAARFEVPVEVDWASLTAEGYAELYAEAWPQVYFTPLIGALEALGQDDLGREFLRGALKRIVIRNTSSNSSASSIATFQDGVLTLDHEPVTNVDQVDDRKESIRKTLEAAPELPNPYTGDSLRSFLEADAKGVDAVLYALLRITARERAGIPLFLPRATLSLRSGRAITGIVREMLEDRREGRAILLQTPREGGYSQEDVSIIPAGTIESVTIHDVVWFGELRRDSVPVPSLLDLRRQLIALEARLRAVTDAPLEVTLAPGVNPASAEELRALGFLAERVREVVASLAKDEIGRTALREKVKRIQLRTDAQASVTVANGTLELASGLRPVTWQTRQELELALQKAL
;
A
#
# COMPACT_ATOMS: atom_id res chain seq x y z
N MET A 1 10.51 -10.48 40.06
CA MET A 1 11.23 -9.21 39.83
C MET A 1 11.75 -8.68 41.17
N GLY A 2 13.06 -8.76 41.37
CA GLY A 2 13.75 -8.29 42.57
C GLY A 2 14.01 -6.77 42.57
N LEU A 3 14.51 -6.26 43.69
CA LEU A 3 14.82 -4.84 43.88
C LEU A 3 15.99 -4.38 42.99
N ALA A 4 16.95 -5.27 42.73
CA ALA A 4 18.12 -5.00 41.90
C ALA A 4 17.71 -4.74 40.44
N GLU A 5 16.85 -5.58 39.87
CA GLU A 5 16.36 -5.47 38.49
C GLU A 5 15.54 -4.19 38.29
N ARG A 6 14.68 -3.84 39.26
CA ARG A 6 13.93 -2.57 39.22
C ARG A 6 14.84 -1.36 39.21
N LYS A 7 15.90 -1.38 40.04
CA LYS A 7 16.86 -0.29 40.12
C LYS A 7 17.67 -0.18 38.82
N ALA A 8 18.14 -1.30 38.28
CA ALA A 8 18.89 -1.32 37.03
C ALA A 8 18.04 -0.85 35.82
N ALA A 9 16.79 -1.33 35.72
CA ALA A 9 15.85 -0.90 34.68
C ALA A 9 15.58 0.61 34.74
N LYS A 10 15.31 1.14 35.94
CA LYS A 10 15.08 2.57 36.14
C LYS A 10 16.34 3.41 35.83
N GLN A 11 17.51 2.92 36.22
CA GLN A 11 18.76 3.58 35.88
C GLN A 11 18.98 3.62 34.36
N PHE A 12 18.66 2.54 33.65
CA PHE A 12 18.73 2.50 32.19
C PHE A 12 17.78 3.54 31.55
N GLU A 13 16.52 3.55 32.00
CA GLU A 13 15.47 4.46 31.55
C GLU A 13 15.87 5.94 31.75
N GLU A 14 16.49 6.27 32.88
CA GLU A 14 16.86 7.66 33.21
C GLU A 14 18.17 8.10 32.54
N THR A 15 19.10 7.18 32.24
CA THR A 15 20.48 7.54 31.84
C THR A 15 20.84 7.19 30.40
N LEU A 16 20.48 5.99 29.93
CA LEU A 16 20.88 5.47 28.62
C LEU A 16 19.78 5.65 27.58
N TYR A 17 18.54 5.38 27.94
CA TYR A 17 17.39 5.47 27.03
C TYR A 17 17.23 6.84 26.36
N PRO A 18 17.40 8.00 27.02
CA PRO A 18 17.26 9.30 26.36
C PRO A 18 18.25 9.51 25.21
N LYS A 19 19.45 8.93 25.30
CA LYS A 19 20.45 8.97 24.24
C LYS A 19 20.04 8.08 23.07
N LEU A 20 19.65 6.84 23.36
CA LEU A 20 19.21 5.87 22.34
C LEU A 20 17.96 6.36 21.60
N LYS A 21 17.01 7.00 22.30
CA LYS A 21 15.84 7.62 21.68
C LYS A 21 16.25 8.73 20.71
N LYS A 22 17.20 9.58 21.09
CA LYS A 22 17.71 10.65 20.23
C LYS A 22 18.42 10.09 18.99
N ASP A 23 19.20 9.03 19.16
CA ASP A 23 19.89 8.36 18.03
C ASP A 23 18.88 7.71 17.07
N LEU A 24 17.81 7.13 17.60
CA LEU A 24 16.70 6.58 16.83
C LEU A 24 15.96 7.66 16.01
N GLU A 25 15.62 8.79 16.63
CA GLU A 25 14.97 9.91 15.93
C GLU A 25 15.89 10.52 14.87
N ALA A 26 17.20 10.58 15.13
CA ALA A 26 18.20 11.00 14.15
C ALA A 26 18.29 10.03 12.96
N ALA A 27 18.28 8.73 13.22
CA ALA A 27 18.25 7.68 12.21
C ALA A 27 16.98 7.74 11.34
N ALA A 28 15.82 7.87 11.98
CA ALA A 28 14.53 8.01 11.30
C ALA A 28 14.40 9.34 10.54
N ARG A 29 15.09 10.40 11.01
CA ARG A 29 14.96 11.81 10.56
C ARG A 29 13.58 12.41 10.77
N PHE A 30 12.83 11.88 11.73
CA PHE A 30 11.60 12.44 12.26
C PHE A 30 11.37 11.91 13.67
N GLU A 31 10.52 12.59 14.43
CA GLU A 31 10.13 12.15 15.76
C GLU A 31 9.19 10.94 15.65
N VAL A 32 9.59 9.82 16.26
CA VAL A 32 8.81 8.58 16.33
C VAL A 32 8.45 8.30 17.79
N PRO A 33 7.17 8.17 18.14
CA PRO A 33 6.78 7.68 19.46
C PRO A 33 7.37 6.28 19.73
N VAL A 34 8.12 6.14 20.82
CA VAL A 34 8.69 4.87 21.28
C VAL A 34 8.13 4.52 22.65
N GLU A 35 7.43 3.40 22.73
CA GLU A 35 6.92 2.81 23.97
C GLU A 35 7.74 1.59 24.34
N VAL A 36 8.27 1.58 25.56
CA VAL A 36 9.07 0.47 26.07
C VAL A 36 8.36 -0.11 27.29
N ASP A 37 8.01 -1.39 27.23
CA ASP A 37 7.49 -2.13 28.37
C ASP A 37 8.67 -2.61 29.23
N TRP A 38 9.22 -1.70 30.04
CA TRP A 38 10.35 -1.97 30.92
C TRP A 38 10.12 -3.15 31.85
N ALA A 39 8.88 -3.38 32.29
CA ALA A 39 8.55 -4.48 33.18
C ALA A 39 8.69 -5.83 32.47
N SER A 40 8.33 -5.91 31.18
CA SER A 40 8.53 -7.11 30.38
C SER A 40 10.01 -7.41 30.09
N LEU A 41 10.86 -6.38 29.99
CA LEU A 41 12.29 -6.52 29.67
C LEU A 41 13.16 -6.96 30.86
N THR A 42 12.66 -6.87 32.09
CA THR A 42 13.44 -7.32 33.25
C THR A 42 13.42 -8.84 33.39
N ALA A 43 14.56 -9.48 33.18
CA ALA A 43 14.82 -10.87 33.53
C ALA A 43 15.52 -10.98 34.90
N GLU A 44 15.01 -11.85 35.78
CA GLU A 44 15.56 -12.04 37.13
C GLU A 44 16.99 -12.57 37.09
N GLY A 45 17.88 -11.98 37.90
CA GLY A 45 19.29 -12.40 37.98
C GLY A 45 20.20 -11.86 36.88
N TYR A 46 19.75 -10.89 36.08
CA TYR A 46 20.52 -10.31 34.96
C TYR A 46 20.65 -8.78 35.03
N ALA A 47 20.46 -8.18 36.21
CA ALA A 47 20.42 -6.72 36.38
C ALA A 47 21.69 -6.01 35.86
N GLU A 48 22.85 -6.65 36.00
CA GLU A 48 24.15 -6.19 35.53
C GLU A 48 24.28 -6.17 34.01
N LEU A 49 23.50 -6.98 33.29
CA LEU A 49 23.56 -7.09 31.83
C LEU A 49 22.69 -6.04 31.12
N TYR A 50 21.70 -5.43 31.77
CA TYR A 50 20.71 -4.58 31.08
C TYR A 50 21.35 -3.40 30.33
N ALA A 51 22.39 -2.80 30.92
CA ALA A 51 23.11 -1.68 30.32
C ALA A 51 23.83 -2.05 29.01
N GLU A 52 24.23 -3.31 28.86
CA GLU A 52 24.94 -3.83 27.69
C GLU A 52 23.98 -4.52 26.71
N ALA A 53 23.10 -5.37 27.22
CA ALA A 53 22.25 -6.25 26.43
C ALA A 53 21.09 -5.51 25.76
N TRP A 54 20.35 -4.64 26.48
CA TRP A 54 19.18 -3.98 25.89
C TRP A 54 19.53 -3.09 24.68
N PRO A 55 20.63 -2.31 24.69
CA PRO A 55 21.07 -1.59 23.50
C PRO A 55 21.36 -2.51 22.31
N GLN A 56 22.04 -3.64 22.53
CA GLN A 56 22.42 -4.56 21.44
C GLN A 56 21.24 -5.41 20.94
N VAL A 57 20.29 -5.75 21.81
CA VAL A 57 19.13 -6.56 21.44
C VAL A 57 18.06 -5.72 20.72
N TYR A 58 17.74 -4.51 21.20
CA TYR A 58 16.61 -3.74 20.65
C TYR A 58 17.02 -2.49 19.90
N PHE A 59 17.87 -1.64 20.48
CA PHE A 59 18.05 -0.27 19.99
C PHE A 59 19.05 -0.16 18.83
N THR A 60 20.22 -0.76 18.95
CA THR A 60 21.27 -0.78 17.91
C THR A 60 20.77 -1.38 16.60
N PRO A 61 20.12 -2.56 16.58
CA PRO A 61 19.62 -3.13 15.32
C PRO A 61 18.47 -2.29 14.73
N LEU A 62 17.61 -1.71 15.57
CA LEU A 62 16.53 -0.82 15.14
C LEU A 62 17.05 0.47 14.52
N ILE A 63 18.00 1.14 15.17
CA ILE A 63 18.68 2.34 14.64
C ILE A 63 19.30 2.03 13.28
N GLY A 64 20.10 0.96 13.21
CA GLY A 64 20.76 0.57 11.96
C GLY A 64 19.79 0.22 10.83
N ALA A 65 18.61 -0.35 11.15
CA ALA A 65 17.58 -0.63 10.15
C ALA A 65 16.91 0.65 9.64
N LEU A 66 16.60 1.60 10.53
CA LEU A 66 16.02 2.89 10.16
C LEU A 66 16.99 3.76 9.36
N GLU A 67 18.29 3.78 9.70
CA GLU A 67 19.31 4.49 8.93
C GLU A 67 19.45 3.92 7.51
N ALA A 68 19.45 2.59 7.38
CA ALA A 68 19.55 1.92 6.09
C ALA A 68 18.34 2.25 5.20
N LEU A 69 17.13 2.25 5.76
CA LEU A 69 15.92 2.61 5.05
C LEU A 69 15.83 4.11 4.75
N GLY A 70 16.32 4.96 5.64
CA GLY A 70 16.28 6.42 5.50
C GLY A 70 17.42 7.03 4.68
N GLN A 71 18.21 6.22 3.97
CA GLN A 71 19.40 6.66 3.25
C GLN A 71 19.06 7.63 2.11
N ASP A 72 17.99 7.35 1.34
CA ASP A 72 17.51 8.18 0.23
C ASP A 72 16.19 8.89 0.54
N ASP A 73 15.73 9.77 -0.37
CA ASP A 73 14.51 10.56 -0.17
C ASP A 73 13.23 9.69 -0.13
N LEU A 74 13.18 8.64 -0.95
CA LEU A 74 12.02 7.76 -1.05
C LEU A 74 11.83 6.94 0.22
N GLY A 75 12.90 6.39 0.77
CA GLY A 75 12.87 5.64 2.01
C GLY A 75 12.53 6.52 3.23
N ARG A 76 12.95 7.79 3.22
CA ARG A 76 12.53 8.77 4.23
C ARG A 76 11.04 9.08 4.16
N GLU A 77 10.51 9.28 2.96
CA GLU A 77 9.07 9.50 2.75
C GLU A 77 8.26 8.27 3.15
N PHE A 78 8.74 7.07 2.79
CA PHE A 78 8.15 5.80 3.21
C PHE A 78 8.07 5.68 4.72
N LEU A 79 9.20 5.84 5.44
CA LEU A 79 9.22 5.72 6.90
C LEU A 79 8.30 6.73 7.57
N ARG A 80 8.29 7.99 7.09
CA ARG A 80 7.44 9.05 7.65
C ARG A 80 5.96 8.79 7.40
N GLY A 81 5.61 8.21 6.25
CA GLY A 81 4.27 7.78 5.96
C GLY A 81 3.86 6.61 6.83
N ALA A 82 4.72 5.58 6.90
CA ALA A 82 4.36 4.27 7.41
C ALA A 82 4.52 4.06 8.91
N LEU A 83 5.61 4.54 9.50
CA LEU A 83 5.94 4.27 10.88
C LEU A 83 5.31 5.31 11.80
N LYS A 84 4.24 4.91 12.51
CA LYS A 84 3.50 5.76 13.46
C LYS A 84 4.03 5.64 14.88
N ARG A 85 4.48 4.45 15.28
CA ARG A 85 4.94 4.13 16.64
C ARG A 85 5.83 2.90 16.67
N ILE A 86 6.74 2.84 17.63
CA ILE A 86 7.54 1.66 17.96
C ILE A 86 7.16 1.17 19.36
N VAL A 87 7.02 -0.15 19.51
CA VAL A 87 6.76 -0.83 20.79
C VAL A 87 7.87 -1.84 21.03
N ILE A 88 8.51 -1.78 22.19
CA ILE A 88 9.55 -2.73 22.60
C ILE A 88 9.05 -3.48 23.83
N ARG A 89 9.04 -4.81 23.76
CA ARG A 89 8.57 -5.69 24.83
C ARG A 89 9.22 -7.07 24.79
N ASN A 90 8.94 -7.88 25.81
CA ASN A 90 9.28 -9.29 25.87
C ASN A 90 8.10 -10.07 26.44
N THR A 91 7.21 -10.54 25.57
CA THR A 91 5.99 -11.28 25.98
C THR A 91 5.87 -12.65 25.35
N SER A 92 6.72 -12.97 24.37
CA SER A 92 6.62 -14.17 23.54
C SER A 92 7.68 -15.24 23.81
N SER A 93 8.61 -15.02 24.74
CA SER A 93 9.78 -15.89 24.98
C SER A 93 10.56 -16.19 23.68
N ASN A 94 10.58 -15.22 22.76
CA ASN A 94 11.25 -15.32 21.48
C ASN A 94 12.74 -14.97 21.63
N SER A 95 13.62 -15.93 21.38
CA SER A 95 15.08 -15.73 21.37
C SER A 95 15.68 -15.74 19.95
N SER A 96 14.84 -15.82 18.91
CA SER A 96 15.30 -15.83 17.53
C SER A 96 15.38 -14.43 16.94
N ALA A 97 16.56 -14.07 16.44
CA ALA A 97 16.79 -12.82 15.73
C ALA A 97 15.91 -12.65 14.50
N SER A 98 15.49 -13.73 13.82
CA SER A 98 14.71 -13.66 12.59
C SER A 98 13.24 -13.31 12.80
N SER A 99 12.71 -13.45 14.03
CA SER A 99 11.30 -13.24 14.39
C SER A 99 11.09 -12.13 15.41
N ILE A 100 12.12 -11.31 15.69
CA ILE A 100 12.04 -10.21 16.64
C ILE A 100 10.97 -9.17 16.28
N ALA A 101 10.78 -8.91 14.99
CA ALA A 101 10.02 -7.76 14.51
C ALA A 101 8.70 -8.17 13.85
N THR A 102 7.64 -7.47 14.24
CA THR A 102 6.35 -7.48 13.54
C THR A 102 5.95 -6.03 13.22
N PHE A 103 5.32 -5.80 12.07
CA PHE A 103 4.86 -4.48 11.68
C PHE A 103 3.43 -4.54 11.17
N GLN A 104 2.54 -3.83 11.86
CA GLN A 104 1.11 -3.83 11.57
C GLN A 104 0.50 -2.46 11.90
N ASP A 105 -0.34 -1.93 11.00
CA ASP A 105 -1.09 -0.67 11.18
C ASP A 105 -0.20 0.54 11.54
N GLY A 106 1.05 0.54 11.06
CA GLY A 106 2.06 1.54 11.34
C GLY A 106 2.75 1.41 12.70
N VAL A 107 2.54 0.30 13.40
CA VAL A 107 3.19 -0.02 14.67
C VAL A 107 4.25 -1.10 14.45
N LEU A 108 5.51 -0.75 14.68
CA LEU A 108 6.62 -1.69 14.73
C LEU A 108 6.73 -2.25 16.15
N THR A 109 6.51 -3.55 16.32
CA THR A 109 6.68 -4.23 17.61
C THR A 109 7.91 -5.11 17.58
N LEU A 110 8.84 -4.85 18.51
CA LEU A 110 9.98 -5.71 18.79
C LEU A 110 9.66 -6.54 20.03
N ASP A 111 9.50 -7.85 19.84
CA ASP A 111 9.19 -8.83 20.89
C ASP A 111 10.25 -9.92 20.92
N HIS A 112 11.18 -9.82 21.85
CA HIS A 112 12.32 -10.72 21.96
C HIS A 112 12.80 -10.81 23.40
N GLU A 113 13.53 -11.86 23.74
CA GLU A 113 14.17 -12.01 25.03
C GLU A 113 15.33 -11.02 25.23
N PRO A 114 15.43 -10.36 26.39
CA PRO A 114 16.24 -9.16 26.57
C PRO A 114 17.74 -9.40 26.75
N VAL A 115 18.14 -10.64 27.03
CA VAL A 115 19.51 -11.00 27.44
C VAL A 115 20.05 -12.24 26.73
N THR A 116 19.36 -12.73 25.69
CA THR A 116 19.79 -13.91 24.91
C THR A 116 20.26 -13.50 23.53
N ASN A 117 21.27 -14.22 23.00
CA ASN A 117 21.84 -14.00 21.67
C ASN A 117 22.22 -12.53 21.40
N VAL A 118 22.82 -11.87 22.40
CA VAL A 118 23.08 -10.42 22.43
C VAL A 118 23.94 -9.96 21.26
N ASP A 119 24.83 -10.83 20.77
CA ASP A 119 25.75 -10.62 19.66
C ASP A 119 25.10 -10.67 18.26
N GLN A 120 23.88 -11.20 18.12
CA GLN A 120 23.13 -11.28 16.84
C GLN A 120 22.52 -9.94 16.39
N VAL A 121 23.29 -8.85 16.49
CA VAL A 121 22.83 -7.49 16.16
C VAL A 121 22.49 -7.37 14.67
N ASP A 122 23.35 -7.87 13.79
CA ASP A 122 23.15 -7.75 12.33
C ASP A 122 21.95 -8.57 11.83
N ASP A 123 21.74 -9.77 12.37
CA ASP A 123 20.60 -10.61 12.02
C ASP A 123 19.27 -9.95 12.43
N ARG A 124 19.23 -9.32 13.62
CA ARG A 124 18.07 -8.55 14.08
C ARG A 124 17.85 -7.31 13.23
N LYS A 125 18.92 -6.58 12.88
CA LYS A 125 18.85 -5.41 11.99
C LYS A 125 18.22 -5.81 10.65
N GLU A 126 18.68 -6.91 10.06
CA GLU A 126 18.15 -7.43 8.81
C GLU A 126 16.70 -7.88 8.94
N SER A 127 16.33 -8.55 10.03
CA SER A 127 14.93 -8.93 10.31
C SER A 127 14.03 -7.71 10.44
N ILE A 128 14.43 -6.69 11.20
CA ILE A 128 13.68 -5.43 11.36
C ILE A 128 13.53 -4.73 10.01
N ARG A 129 14.62 -4.62 9.24
CA ARG A 129 14.59 -4.01 7.91
C ARG A 129 13.62 -4.75 7.01
N LYS A 130 13.76 -6.08 6.88
CA LYS A 130 12.86 -6.92 6.08
C LYS A 130 11.41 -6.79 6.52
N THR A 131 11.14 -6.73 7.83
CA THR A 131 9.77 -6.55 8.33
C THR A 131 9.19 -5.18 7.93
N LEU A 132 10.01 -4.13 7.93
CA LEU A 132 9.61 -2.79 7.46
C LEU A 132 9.50 -2.70 5.93
N GLU A 133 10.32 -3.41 5.16
CA GLU A 133 10.28 -3.44 3.69
C GLU A 133 9.19 -4.36 3.13
N ALA A 134 8.97 -5.49 3.80
CA ALA A 134 7.88 -6.42 3.53
C ALA A 134 6.53 -5.86 4.02
N ALA A 135 6.56 -4.77 4.80
CA ALA A 135 5.38 -3.97 5.00
C ALA A 135 4.93 -3.49 3.62
N PRO A 136 3.73 -3.87 3.16
CA PRO A 136 3.16 -3.17 2.02
C PRO A 136 3.19 -1.67 2.32
N GLU A 137 3.51 -0.81 1.34
CA GLU A 137 3.19 0.63 1.39
C GLU A 137 1.92 0.77 2.21
N LEU A 138 1.99 1.48 3.35
CA LEU A 138 1.00 1.40 4.42
C LEU A 138 -0.30 0.72 3.99
N PRO A 139 -0.63 -0.48 4.49
CA PRO A 139 -2.01 -0.89 4.41
C PRO A 139 -2.80 0.24 5.09
N ASN A 140 -3.61 0.92 4.29
CA ASN A 140 -4.70 1.76 4.76
C ASN A 140 -5.32 1.03 5.96
N PRO A 141 -5.52 1.65 7.14
CA PRO A 141 -5.98 0.99 8.38
C PRO A 141 -7.37 0.31 8.30
N TYR A 142 -7.86 0.03 7.10
CA TYR A 142 -9.00 -0.81 6.77
C TYR A 142 -8.50 -1.97 5.89
N THR A 143 -7.89 -2.99 6.51
CA THR A 143 -7.58 -4.30 5.88
C THR A 143 -8.81 -5.23 5.82
N GLY A 144 -10.01 -4.67 5.85
CA GLY A 144 -11.08 -5.20 5.00
C GLY A 144 -11.04 -4.36 3.74
N ASP A 145 -10.90 -4.97 2.56
CA ASP A 145 -10.96 -4.26 1.27
C ASP A 145 -12.18 -3.32 1.30
N SER A 146 -11.92 -2.04 1.57
CA SER A 146 -12.96 -1.07 1.93
C SER A 146 -13.89 -0.85 0.74
N LEU A 147 -13.41 -1.13 -0.47
CA LEU A 147 -14.23 -1.21 -1.66
C LEU A 147 -15.06 -2.49 -1.68
N ARG A 148 -14.47 -3.67 -1.46
CA ARG A 148 -15.22 -4.94 -1.45
C ARG A 148 -16.31 -4.99 -0.38
N SER A 149 -16.00 -4.64 0.85
CA SER A 149 -16.97 -4.60 1.94
C SER A 149 -18.06 -3.55 1.72
N PHE A 150 -17.75 -2.46 1.00
CA PHE A 150 -18.74 -1.46 0.60
C PHE A 150 -19.59 -1.92 -0.59
N LEU A 151 -19.01 -2.68 -1.53
CA LEU A 151 -19.74 -3.38 -2.60
C LEU A 151 -20.67 -4.48 -2.05
N GLU A 152 -20.36 -5.01 -0.87
CA GLU A 152 -21.16 -5.99 -0.13
C GLU A 152 -22.23 -5.34 0.78
N ALA A 153 -22.33 -4.00 0.77
CA ALA A 153 -23.31 -3.20 1.53
C ALA A 153 -23.22 -3.30 3.06
N ASP A 154 -22.04 -3.60 3.60
CA ASP A 154 -21.79 -3.62 5.04
C ASP A 154 -21.79 -2.19 5.63
N ALA A 155 -22.31 -2.06 6.86
CA ALA A 155 -22.19 -0.81 7.62
C ALA A 155 -20.72 -0.48 7.94
N LYS A 156 -20.30 0.77 7.69
CA LYS A 156 -18.95 1.27 7.95
C LYS A 156 -18.99 2.67 8.58
N GLY A 157 -17.91 3.04 9.28
CA GLY A 157 -17.72 4.39 9.78
C GLY A 157 -17.51 5.41 8.65
N VAL A 158 -17.82 6.68 8.92
CA VAL A 158 -17.69 7.81 7.97
C VAL A 158 -16.33 7.82 7.27
N ASP A 159 -15.24 7.68 8.03
CA ASP A 159 -13.88 7.69 7.47
C ASP A 159 -13.68 6.58 6.42
N ALA A 160 -14.07 5.34 6.74
CA ALA A 160 -13.91 4.21 5.82
C ALA A 160 -14.67 4.42 4.50
N VAL A 161 -15.85 5.03 4.58
CA VAL A 161 -16.64 5.40 3.39
C VAL A 161 -15.95 6.50 2.58
N LEU A 162 -15.41 7.54 3.23
CA LEU A 162 -14.66 8.59 2.56
C LEU A 162 -13.41 8.05 1.87
N TYR A 163 -12.66 7.14 2.51
CA TYR A 163 -11.52 6.48 1.87
C TYR A 163 -11.93 5.61 0.68
N ALA A 164 -13.05 4.89 0.75
CA ALA A 164 -13.56 4.14 -0.38
C ALA A 164 -13.87 5.05 -1.59
N LEU A 165 -14.51 6.19 -1.34
CA LEU A 165 -14.76 7.21 -2.37
C LEU A 165 -13.46 7.78 -2.95
N LEU A 166 -12.48 8.10 -2.11
CA LEU A 166 -11.18 8.61 -2.54
C LEU A 166 -10.41 7.58 -3.36
N ARG A 167 -10.50 6.30 -3.01
CA ARG A 167 -9.85 5.21 -3.78
C ARG A 167 -10.42 5.11 -5.18
N ILE A 168 -11.74 5.28 -5.36
CA ILE A 168 -12.33 5.34 -6.71
C ILE A 168 -11.83 6.56 -7.46
N THR A 169 -11.83 7.74 -6.83
CA THR A 169 -11.32 8.95 -7.47
C THR A 169 -9.85 8.82 -7.88
N ALA A 170 -9.00 8.25 -7.03
CA ALA A 170 -7.59 8.02 -7.33
C ALA A 170 -7.42 7.09 -8.55
N ARG A 171 -8.27 6.06 -8.66
CA ARG A 171 -8.29 5.13 -9.79
C ARG A 171 -8.77 5.78 -11.08
N GLU A 172 -9.74 6.69 -10.98
CA GLU A 172 -10.18 7.51 -12.11
C GLU A 172 -9.09 8.44 -12.62
N ARG A 173 -8.42 9.16 -11.70
CA ARG A 173 -7.23 9.97 -12.01
C ARG A 173 -6.09 9.15 -12.61
N ALA A 174 -5.98 7.88 -12.22
CA ALA A 174 -5.00 6.93 -12.79
C ALA A 174 -5.39 6.36 -14.16
N GLY A 175 -6.48 6.85 -14.76
CA GLY A 175 -6.90 6.53 -16.13
C GLY A 175 -7.89 5.38 -16.26
N ILE A 176 -8.44 4.86 -15.16
CA ILE A 176 -9.55 3.89 -15.21
C ILE A 176 -10.86 4.70 -15.34
N PRO A 177 -11.67 4.56 -16.40
CA PRO A 177 -12.81 5.46 -16.62
C PRO A 177 -14.00 5.07 -15.72
N LEU A 178 -13.84 5.18 -14.40
CA LEU A 178 -14.80 4.84 -13.37
C LEU A 178 -15.83 5.95 -13.19
N PHE A 179 -17.07 5.55 -12.93
CA PHE A 179 -18.12 6.44 -12.47
C PHE A 179 -17.80 6.91 -11.04
N LEU A 180 -17.75 8.23 -10.85
CA LEU A 180 -17.55 8.83 -9.55
C LEU A 180 -18.91 9.11 -8.91
N PRO A 181 -19.28 8.41 -7.82
CA PRO A 181 -20.57 8.60 -7.19
C PRO A 181 -20.65 9.98 -6.53
N ARG A 182 -21.85 10.56 -6.53
CA ARG A 182 -22.14 11.73 -5.70
C ARG A 182 -22.33 11.26 -4.26
N ALA A 183 -21.83 12.03 -3.32
CA ALA A 183 -22.06 11.83 -1.90
C ALA A 183 -22.65 13.09 -1.26
N THR A 184 -23.60 12.91 -0.35
CA THR A 184 -24.04 13.95 0.57
C THR A 184 -23.31 13.77 1.89
N LEU A 185 -22.56 14.79 2.28
CA LEU A 185 -21.91 14.88 3.58
C LEU A 185 -22.84 15.65 4.52
N SER A 186 -23.38 14.97 5.53
CA SER A 186 -24.16 15.60 6.59
C SER A 186 -23.22 16.03 7.70
N LEU A 187 -23.21 17.31 8.02
CA LEU A 187 -22.31 17.91 9.01
C LEU A 187 -22.98 17.95 10.39
N ARG A 188 -22.16 17.95 11.45
CA ARG A 188 -22.59 18.14 12.85
C ARG A 188 -23.41 19.41 13.07
N SER A 189 -23.23 20.42 12.21
CA SER A 189 -24.01 21.66 12.23
C SER A 189 -25.45 21.49 11.72
N GLY A 190 -25.85 20.31 11.25
CA GLY A 190 -27.13 20.05 10.59
C GLY A 190 -27.18 20.46 9.11
N ARG A 191 -26.08 20.97 8.55
CA ARG A 191 -25.98 21.29 7.11
C ARG A 191 -25.65 20.02 6.33
N ALA A 192 -26.15 19.91 5.10
CA ALA A 192 -25.79 18.86 4.17
C ALA A 192 -25.18 19.46 2.90
N ILE A 193 -24.10 18.87 2.40
CA ILE A 193 -23.44 19.31 1.17
C ILE A 193 -23.28 18.10 0.24
N THR A 194 -23.76 18.23 -0.99
CA THR A 194 -23.71 17.17 -1.99
C THR A 194 -22.67 17.47 -3.05
N GLY A 195 -21.83 16.49 -3.37
CA GLY A 195 -20.79 16.63 -4.39
C GLY A 195 -20.02 15.34 -4.62
N ILE A 196 -18.92 15.42 -5.37
CA ILE A 196 -17.99 14.31 -5.61
C ILE A 196 -16.78 14.51 -4.69
N VAL A 197 -16.44 13.48 -3.92
CA VAL A 197 -15.25 13.51 -3.07
C VAL A 197 -14.02 13.38 -3.96
N ARG A 198 -13.16 14.41 -3.96
CA ARG A 198 -12.02 14.50 -4.87
C ARG A 198 -10.69 14.21 -4.20
N GLU A 199 -10.51 14.71 -2.99
CA GLU A 199 -9.24 14.63 -2.29
C GLU A 199 -9.46 14.67 -0.78
N MET A 200 -8.47 14.17 -0.05
CA MET A 200 -8.36 14.38 1.39
C MET A 200 -6.96 14.88 1.71
N LEU A 201 -6.92 16.02 2.38
CA LEU A 201 -5.71 16.59 2.95
C LEU A 201 -5.58 16.11 4.39
N GLU A 202 -4.39 15.66 4.77
CA GLU A 202 -4.02 15.43 6.16
C GLU A 202 -3.00 16.48 6.60
N ASP A 203 -3.44 17.44 7.40
CA ASP A 203 -2.58 18.48 7.96
C ASP A 203 -2.38 18.24 9.47
N ARG A 204 -1.13 18.36 9.95
CA ARG A 204 -0.79 18.10 11.36
C ARG A 204 -1.40 19.13 12.32
N ARG A 205 -1.68 20.35 11.86
CA ARG A 205 -2.23 21.46 12.65
C ARG A 205 -3.74 21.56 12.48
N GLU A 206 -4.24 21.39 11.26
CA GLU A 206 -5.65 21.59 10.92
C GLU A 206 -6.47 20.30 10.88
N GLY A 207 -5.81 19.14 11.02
CA GLY A 207 -6.43 17.83 10.95
C GLY A 207 -6.73 17.40 9.52
N ARG A 208 -7.72 16.51 9.36
CA ARG A 208 -8.11 15.99 8.04
C ARG A 208 -9.20 16.85 7.43
N ALA A 209 -9.08 17.15 6.14
CA ALA A 209 -10.10 17.89 5.39
C ALA A 209 -10.38 17.22 4.04
N ILE A 210 -11.65 17.22 3.64
CA ILE A 210 -12.14 16.66 2.39
C ILE A 210 -12.37 17.78 1.38
N LEU A 211 -11.81 17.64 0.18
CA LEU A 211 -12.16 18.45 -0.96
C LEU A 211 -13.37 17.83 -1.68
N LEU A 212 -14.50 18.53 -1.64
CA LEU A 212 -15.75 18.14 -2.26
C LEU A 212 -16.04 19.05 -3.46
N GLN A 213 -16.20 18.46 -4.64
CA GLN A 213 -16.58 19.17 -5.85
C GLN A 213 -18.10 19.12 -6.03
N THR A 214 -18.74 20.28 -5.96
CA THR A 214 -20.20 20.41 -6.08
C THR A 214 -20.54 20.87 -7.51
N PRO A 215 -21.21 20.02 -8.30
CA PRO A 215 -21.68 20.45 -9.61
C PRO A 215 -22.75 21.54 -9.43
N ARG A 216 -22.65 22.65 -10.18
CA ARG A 216 -23.68 23.69 -10.16
C ARG A 216 -24.96 23.20 -10.82
N GLU A 217 -26.10 23.48 -10.19
CA GLU A 217 -27.40 23.34 -10.82
C GLU A 217 -27.54 24.41 -11.91
N GLY A 218 -27.86 24.03 -13.15
CA GLY A 218 -28.17 24.98 -14.23
C GLY A 218 -27.30 24.92 -15.48
N GLY A 219 -26.46 23.90 -15.68
CA GLY A 219 -25.77 23.66 -16.95
C GLY A 219 -24.59 24.58 -17.26
N TYR A 220 -24.20 25.45 -16.33
CA TYR A 220 -22.95 26.20 -16.42
C TYR A 220 -21.76 25.29 -16.12
N SER A 221 -20.67 25.42 -16.88
CA SER A 221 -19.47 24.58 -16.80
C SER A 221 -18.58 24.85 -15.59
N GLN A 222 -18.99 25.73 -14.67
CA GLN A 222 -18.20 26.05 -13.48
C GLN A 222 -18.65 25.20 -12.31
N GLU A 223 -17.69 24.55 -11.67
CA GLU A 223 -17.90 23.69 -10.50
C GLU A 223 -17.48 24.45 -9.25
N ASP A 224 -18.28 24.35 -8.19
CA ASP A 224 -17.89 24.90 -6.89
C ASP A 224 -17.07 23.85 -6.12
N VAL A 225 -16.10 24.30 -5.35
CA VAL A 225 -15.27 23.42 -4.50
C VAL A 225 -15.44 23.82 -3.05
N SER A 226 -15.68 22.85 -2.19
CA SER A 226 -15.78 23.01 -0.74
C SER A 226 -14.69 22.21 -0.04
N ILE A 227 -14.01 22.82 0.92
CA ILE A 227 -13.08 22.12 1.83
C ILE A 227 -13.79 21.93 3.17
N ILE A 228 -13.96 20.68 3.58
CA ILE A 228 -14.79 20.30 4.72
C ILE A 228 -13.91 19.53 5.72
N PRO A 229 -13.73 20.00 6.96
CA PRO A 229 -12.98 19.24 7.97
C PRO A 229 -13.67 17.90 8.25
N ALA A 230 -12.94 16.80 8.13
CA ALA A 230 -13.49 15.44 8.22
C ALA A 230 -14.17 15.20 9.58
N GLY A 231 -13.64 15.78 10.66
CA GLY A 231 -14.23 15.68 12.01
C GLY A 231 -15.61 16.34 12.15
N THR A 232 -15.99 17.22 11.22
CA THR A 232 -17.32 17.86 11.20
C THR A 232 -18.38 17.01 10.50
N ILE A 233 -18.00 15.93 9.82
CA ILE A 233 -18.90 15.05 9.08
C ILE A 233 -19.51 14.05 10.07
N GLU A 234 -20.83 14.06 10.17
CA GLU A 234 -21.62 13.18 11.03
C GLU A 234 -22.02 11.91 10.27
N SER A 235 -22.41 12.04 9.00
CA SER A 235 -22.80 10.91 8.15
C SER A 235 -22.54 11.17 6.66
N VAL A 236 -22.47 10.09 5.88
CA VAL A 236 -22.27 10.13 4.44
C VAL A 236 -23.37 9.32 3.76
N THR A 237 -24.08 9.93 2.82
CA THR A 237 -25.03 9.23 1.94
C THR A 237 -24.44 9.16 0.55
N ILE A 238 -24.33 7.96 -0.01
CA ILE A 238 -23.84 7.76 -1.37
C ILE A 238 -25.03 7.61 -2.31
N HIS A 239 -25.04 8.43 -3.35
CA HIS A 239 -26.03 8.37 -4.41
C HIS A 239 -25.55 7.45 -5.52
N ASP A 240 -26.51 6.89 -6.27
CA ASP A 240 -26.22 6.07 -7.46
C ASP A 240 -25.33 4.85 -7.17
N VAL A 241 -25.49 4.23 -5.99
CA VAL A 241 -24.66 3.10 -5.52
C VAL A 241 -24.62 1.91 -6.49
N VAL A 242 -25.65 1.74 -7.33
CA VAL A 242 -25.72 0.70 -8.37
C VAL A 242 -24.60 0.86 -9.41
N TRP A 243 -24.11 2.09 -9.62
CA TRP A 243 -23.02 2.41 -10.56
C TRP A 243 -21.66 2.54 -9.86
N PHE A 244 -21.58 2.22 -8.58
CA PHE A 244 -20.36 2.36 -7.80
C PHE A 244 -19.29 1.38 -8.28
N GLY A 245 -18.15 1.91 -8.72
CA GLY A 245 -17.07 1.10 -9.27
C GLY A 245 -17.31 0.59 -10.70
N GLU A 246 -18.41 1.01 -11.33
CA GLU A 246 -18.70 0.76 -12.73
C GLU A 246 -18.03 1.79 -13.64
N LEU A 247 -18.04 1.51 -14.95
CA LEU A 247 -17.53 2.46 -15.94
C LEU A 247 -18.46 3.66 -16.12
N ARG A 248 -17.88 4.80 -16.48
CA ARG A 248 -18.65 5.96 -16.95
C ARG A 248 -19.45 5.58 -18.20
N ARG A 249 -20.61 6.20 -18.38
CA ARG A 249 -21.49 5.96 -19.53
C ARG A 249 -20.85 6.35 -20.87
N ASP A 250 -19.94 7.31 -20.85
CA ASP A 250 -19.17 7.77 -22.00
C ASP A 250 -17.83 7.03 -22.18
N SER A 251 -17.62 5.94 -21.43
CA SER A 251 -16.44 5.08 -21.60
C SER A 251 -16.41 4.41 -22.98
N VAL A 252 -15.21 3.97 -23.37
CA VAL A 252 -14.97 3.26 -24.63
C VAL A 252 -15.96 2.09 -24.77
N PRO A 253 -16.59 1.91 -25.95
CA PRO A 253 -17.51 0.81 -26.18
C PRO A 253 -16.84 -0.55 -25.96
N VAL A 254 -17.65 -1.56 -25.61
CA VAL A 254 -17.19 -2.95 -25.45
C VAL A 254 -16.51 -3.38 -26.76
N PRO A 255 -15.23 -3.81 -26.72
CA PRO A 255 -14.60 -4.33 -27.93
C PRO A 255 -15.27 -5.65 -28.33
N SER A 256 -15.41 -5.90 -29.63
CA SER A 256 -15.77 -7.25 -30.07
C SER A 256 -14.61 -8.22 -29.84
N LEU A 257 -14.88 -9.53 -29.80
CA LEU A 257 -13.82 -10.55 -29.74
C LEU A 257 -12.80 -10.38 -30.88
N LEU A 258 -13.27 -9.99 -32.07
CA LEU A 258 -12.40 -9.74 -33.22
C LEU A 258 -11.51 -8.51 -32.99
N ASP A 259 -12.05 -7.43 -32.41
CA ASP A 259 -11.27 -6.23 -32.10
C ASP A 259 -10.24 -6.51 -31.00
N LEU A 260 -10.59 -7.28 -29.98
CA LEU A 260 -9.65 -7.73 -28.96
C LEU A 260 -8.50 -8.54 -29.59
N ARG A 261 -8.81 -9.49 -30.48
CA ARG A 261 -7.77 -10.25 -31.20
C ARG A 261 -6.86 -9.35 -32.03
N ARG A 262 -7.42 -8.34 -32.72
CA ARG A 262 -6.63 -7.33 -33.46
C ARG A 262 -5.73 -6.52 -32.52
N GLN A 263 -6.23 -6.12 -31.36
CA GLN A 263 -5.45 -5.43 -30.34
C GLN A 263 -4.27 -6.28 -29.84
N LEU A 264 -4.47 -7.58 -29.59
CA LEU A 264 -3.39 -8.47 -29.15
C LEU A 264 -2.30 -8.64 -30.22
N ILE A 265 -2.68 -8.75 -31.50
CA ILE A 265 -1.71 -8.82 -32.61
C ILE A 265 -0.91 -7.51 -32.70
N ALA A 266 -1.58 -6.36 -32.60
CA ALA A 266 -0.90 -5.06 -32.61
C ALA A 266 0.01 -4.88 -31.39
N LEU A 267 -0.41 -5.36 -30.22
CA LEU A 267 0.37 -5.39 -28.99
C LEU A 267 1.62 -6.24 -29.18
N GLU A 268 1.49 -7.47 -29.68
CA GLU A 268 2.62 -8.37 -29.96
C GLU A 268 3.66 -7.71 -30.87
N ALA A 269 3.22 -7.17 -32.01
CA ALA A 269 4.10 -6.51 -32.97
C ALA A 269 4.87 -5.35 -32.33
N ARG A 270 4.18 -4.54 -31.51
CA ARG A 270 4.79 -3.41 -30.82
C ARG A 270 5.77 -3.84 -29.74
N LEU A 271 5.42 -4.86 -28.95
CA LEU A 271 6.32 -5.35 -27.90
C LEU A 271 7.57 -5.98 -28.49
N ARG A 272 7.46 -6.78 -29.56
CA ARG A 272 8.62 -7.30 -30.29
C ARG A 272 9.56 -6.19 -30.77
N ALA A 273 9.01 -5.10 -31.28
CA ALA A 273 9.81 -3.97 -31.76
C ALA A 273 10.56 -3.25 -30.62
N VAL A 274 9.99 -3.21 -29.41
CA VAL A 274 10.59 -2.50 -28.27
C VAL A 274 11.55 -3.40 -27.46
N THR A 275 11.27 -4.69 -27.34
CA THR A 275 12.12 -5.65 -26.61
C THR A 275 13.22 -6.26 -27.47
N ASP A 276 13.04 -6.23 -28.80
CA ASP A 276 13.91 -6.91 -29.78
C ASP A 276 14.09 -8.39 -29.39
N ALA A 277 12.95 -9.02 -29.08
CA ALA A 277 12.84 -10.42 -28.65
C ALA A 277 11.61 -11.08 -29.30
N PRO A 278 11.67 -12.39 -29.62
CA PRO A 278 10.51 -13.13 -30.12
C PRO A 278 9.50 -13.36 -28.98
N LEU A 279 8.56 -12.42 -28.86
CA LEU A 279 7.49 -12.47 -27.87
C LEU A 279 6.17 -12.91 -28.51
N GLU A 280 5.41 -13.79 -27.87
CA GLU A 280 4.05 -14.17 -28.27
C GLU A 280 3.04 -13.54 -27.31
N VAL A 281 1.95 -12.93 -27.79
CA VAL A 281 0.89 -12.37 -26.93
C VAL A 281 -0.45 -13.03 -27.23
N THR A 282 -0.97 -13.78 -26.28
CA THR A 282 -2.20 -14.57 -26.44
C THR A 282 -3.13 -14.44 -25.25
N LEU A 283 -4.37 -14.89 -25.40
CA LEU A 283 -5.23 -15.18 -24.25
C LEU A 283 -4.76 -16.48 -23.60
N ALA A 284 -4.88 -16.57 -22.27
CA ALA A 284 -4.51 -17.80 -21.57
C ALA A 284 -5.35 -19.01 -22.06
N PRO A 285 -4.81 -20.25 -22.01
CA PRO A 285 -5.53 -21.44 -22.44
C PRO A 285 -6.89 -21.57 -21.74
N GLY A 286 -7.94 -21.87 -22.50
CA GLY A 286 -9.29 -22.03 -21.97
C GLY A 286 -10.06 -20.72 -21.75
N VAL A 287 -9.42 -19.55 -21.93
CA VAL A 287 -10.12 -18.25 -21.89
C VAL A 287 -10.87 -18.04 -23.20
N ASN A 288 -12.19 -18.08 -23.13
CA ASN A 288 -13.09 -17.72 -24.23
C ASN A 288 -14.06 -16.65 -23.73
N PRO A 289 -13.72 -15.35 -23.88
CA PRO A 289 -14.50 -14.27 -23.28
C PRO A 289 -15.87 -14.22 -23.96
N ALA A 290 -16.90 -14.57 -23.19
CA ALA A 290 -18.27 -14.68 -23.65
C ALA A 290 -19.11 -13.49 -23.21
N SER A 291 -18.70 -12.82 -22.13
CA SER A 291 -19.40 -11.66 -21.59
C SER A 291 -18.77 -10.33 -22.05
N ALA A 292 -19.60 -9.28 -22.07
CA ALA A 292 -19.13 -7.93 -22.34
C ALA A 292 -18.14 -7.43 -21.27
N GLU A 293 -18.28 -7.87 -20.02
CA GLU A 293 -17.39 -7.53 -18.91
C GLU A 293 -15.98 -8.11 -19.13
N GLU A 294 -15.89 -9.40 -19.49
CA GLU A 294 -14.61 -10.05 -19.81
C GLU A 294 -13.91 -9.37 -20.98
N LEU A 295 -14.65 -9.07 -22.05
CA LEU A 295 -14.11 -8.39 -23.23
C LEU A 295 -13.56 -7.00 -22.88
N ARG A 296 -14.27 -6.23 -22.04
CA ARG A 296 -13.78 -4.93 -21.56
C ARG A 296 -12.54 -5.08 -20.68
N ALA A 297 -12.55 -6.00 -19.72
CA ALA A 297 -11.45 -6.22 -18.80
C ALA A 297 -10.17 -6.61 -19.56
N LEU A 298 -10.27 -7.53 -20.51
CA LEU A 298 -9.14 -7.95 -21.35
C LEU A 298 -8.65 -6.83 -22.28
N GLY A 299 -9.56 -6.07 -22.89
CA GLY A 299 -9.20 -4.92 -23.72
C GLY A 299 -8.46 -3.84 -22.92
N PHE A 300 -8.95 -3.51 -21.72
CA PHE A 300 -8.28 -2.58 -20.82
C PHE A 300 -6.90 -3.10 -20.40
N LEU A 301 -6.80 -4.37 -20.00
CA LEU A 301 -5.54 -5.00 -19.61
C LEU A 301 -4.52 -4.98 -20.76
N ALA A 302 -4.94 -5.28 -21.99
CA ALA A 302 -4.06 -5.24 -23.16
C ALA A 302 -3.47 -3.83 -23.39
N GLU A 303 -4.28 -2.78 -23.26
CA GLU A 303 -3.80 -1.39 -23.36
C GLU A 303 -2.87 -1.02 -22.19
N ARG A 304 -3.17 -1.44 -20.95
CA ARG A 304 -2.28 -1.19 -19.81
C ARG A 304 -0.94 -1.90 -19.97
N VAL A 305 -0.94 -3.17 -20.40
CA VAL A 305 0.28 -3.93 -20.70
C VAL A 305 1.10 -3.23 -21.77
N ARG A 306 0.45 -2.73 -22.83
CA ARG A 306 1.12 -1.95 -23.88
C ARG A 306 1.88 -0.77 -23.31
N GLU A 307 1.26 0.01 -22.44
CA GLU A 307 1.85 1.21 -21.86
C GLU A 307 3.00 0.89 -20.91
N VAL A 308 2.79 -0.07 -20.00
CA VAL A 308 3.76 -0.40 -18.95
C VAL A 308 4.98 -1.11 -19.53
N VAL A 309 4.79 -2.13 -20.37
CA VAL A 309 5.94 -2.86 -20.96
C VAL A 309 6.74 -1.93 -21.88
N ALA A 310 6.08 -1.05 -22.63
CA ALA A 310 6.79 -0.04 -23.43
C ALA A 310 7.55 0.99 -22.56
N SER A 311 7.07 1.28 -21.34
CA SER A 311 7.77 2.11 -20.36
C SER A 311 9.01 1.40 -19.82
N LEU A 312 8.85 0.16 -19.33
CA LEU A 312 9.94 -0.66 -18.76
C LEU A 312 11.06 -0.91 -19.77
N ALA A 313 10.72 -1.16 -21.03
CA ALA A 313 11.72 -1.43 -22.05
C ALA A 313 12.47 -0.18 -22.56
N LYS A 314 12.14 1.04 -22.08
CA LYS A 314 12.98 2.22 -22.30
C LYS A 314 14.29 2.12 -21.53
N ASP A 315 14.25 1.52 -20.35
CA ASP A 315 15.43 1.25 -19.54
C ASP A 315 16.14 -0.03 -20.01
N GLU A 316 17.47 -0.05 -19.94
CA GLU A 316 18.29 -1.18 -20.39
C GLU A 316 18.11 -2.40 -19.49
N ILE A 317 17.99 -2.18 -18.17
CA ILE A 317 17.76 -3.24 -17.19
C ILE A 317 16.38 -3.87 -17.43
N GLY A 318 15.34 -3.04 -17.52
CA GLY A 318 13.98 -3.50 -17.81
C GLY A 318 13.85 -4.24 -19.15
N ARG A 319 14.51 -3.72 -20.22
CA ARG A 319 14.54 -4.38 -21.53
C ARG A 319 15.21 -5.75 -21.47
N THR A 320 16.34 -5.86 -20.76
CA THR A 320 17.09 -7.12 -20.61
C THR A 320 16.29 -8.15 -19.82
N ALA A 321 15.69 -7.74 -18.70
CA ALA A 321 14.84 -8.62 -17.89
C ALA A 321 13.65 -9.17 -18.69
N LEU A 322 12.96 -8.33 -19.46
CA LEU A 322 11.87 -8.75 -20.34
C LEU A 322 12.35 -9.74 -21.41
N ARG A 323 13.50 -9.48 -22.04
CA ARG A 323 14.07 -10.34 -23.09
C ARG A 323 14.46 -11.73 -22.56
N GLU A 324 15.05 -11.80 -21.37
CA GLU A 324 15.56 -13.05 -20.80
C GLU A 324 14.45 -13.89 -20.15
N LYS A 325 13.52 -13.23 -19.44
CA LYS A 325 12.52 -13.91 -18.60
C LYS A 325 11.17 -14.10 -19.28
N VAL A 326 10.85 -13.34 -20.33
CA VAL A 326 9.51 -13.37 -20.96
C VAL A 326 9.60 -13.72 -22.44
N LYS A 327 9.09 -14.91 -22.77
CA LYS A 327 8.91 -15.40 -24.15
C LYS A 327 7.46 -15.31 -24.60
N ARG A 328 6.52 -15.39 -23.65
CA ARG A 328 5.08 -15.33 -23.90
C ARG A 328 4.39 -14.44 -22.88
N ILE A 329 3.40 -13.67 -23.32
CA ILE A 329 2.47 -12.95 -22.47
C ILE A 329 1.09 -13.56 -22.64
N GLN A 330 0.45 -13.92 -21.53
CA GLN A 330 -0.91 -14.45 -21.52
C GLN A 330 -1.82 -13.54 -20.72
N LEU A 331 -2.94 -13.14 -21.33
CA LEU A 331 -3.96 -12.34 -20.66
C LEU A 331 -5.15 -13.21 -20.28
N ARG A 332 -5.66 -13.04 -19.06
CA ARG A 332 -6.88 -13.70 -18.58
C ARG A 332 -7.70 -12.78 -17.67
N THR A 333 -8.92 -13.21 -17.39
CA THR A 333 -9.76 -12.64 -16.33
C THR A 333 -9.80 -13.59 -15.14
N ASP A 334 -9.84 -13.03 -13.94
CA ASP A 334 -9.96 -13.78 -12.69
C ASP A 334 -10.75 -12.94 -11.66
N ALA A 335 -10.99 -13.48 -10.46
CA ALA A 335 -11.62 -12.75 -9.36
C ALA A 335 -10.75 -11.57 -8.89
N GLN A 336 -9.43 -11.71 -8.96
CA GLN A 336 -8.47 -10.69 -8.56
C GLN A 336 -7.41 -10.50 -9.64
N ALA A 337 -6.95 -9.26 -9.77
CA ALA A 337 -5.84 -8.98 -10.67
C ALA A 337 -4.53 -9.56 -10.12
N SER A 338 -3.73 -10.16 -10.98
CA SER A 338 -2.45 -10.77 -10.60
C SER A 338 -1.47 -10.76 -11.75
N VAL A 339 -0.18 -10.82 -11.41
CA VAL A 339 0.94 -10.88 -12.35
C VAL A 339 1.87 -11.98 -11.88
N THR A 340 2.10 -12.98 -12.71
CA THR A 340 2.97 -14.12 -12.38
C THR A 340 3.86 -14.46 -13.55
N VAL A 341 5.11 -14.83 -13.29
CA VAL A 341 6.06 -15.28 -14.30
C VAL A 341 6.44 -16.72 -14.02
N ALA A 342 6.18 -17.62 -14.96
CA ALA A 342 6.55 -19.02 -14.87
C ALA A 342 6.93 -19.59 -16.24
N ASN A 343 8.04 -20.34 -16.32
CA ASN A 343 8.49 -21.03 -17.53
C ASN A 343 8.57 -20.13 -18.78
N GLY A 344 9.01 -18.87 -18.62
CA GLY A 344 9.07 -17.90 -19.72
C GLY A 344 7.73 -17.31 -20.14
N THR A 345 6.65 -17.59 -19.39
CA THR A 345 5.32 -17.03 -19.61
C THR A 345 4.99 -16.03 -18.52
N LEU A 346 4.72 -14.79 -18.93
CA LEU A 346 4.16 -13.74 -18.09
C LEU A 346 2.64 -13.82 -18.18
N GLU A 347 2.00 -14.32 -17.14
CA GLU A 347 0.56 -14.37 -17.01
C GLU A 347 0.05 -13.14 -16.28
N LEU A 348 -0.90 -12.43 -16.90
CA LEU A 348 -1.57 -11.28 -16.31
C LEU A 348 -3.07 -11.57 -16.23
N ALA A 349 -3.60 -11.46 -15.02
CA ALA A 349 -5.04 -11.53 -14.78
C ALA A 349 -5.58 -10.13 -14.46
N SER A 350 -6.72 -9.79 -15.06
CA SER A 350 -7.53 -8.64 -14.62
C SER A 350 -8.79 -9.12 -13.91
N GLY A 351 -9.24 -8.35 -12.92
CA GLY A 351 -10.57 -8.54 -12.36
C GLY A 351 -11.67 -8.22 -13.38
N LEU A 352 -12.85 -8.83 -13.22
CA LEU A 352 -14.02 -8.55 -14.06
C LEU A 352 -14.58 -7.13 -13.84
N ARG A 353 -14.60 -6.68 -12.58
CA ARG A 353 -15.14 -5.36 -12.23
C ARG A 353 -14.12 -4.26 -12.54
N PRO A 354 -14.54 -3.13 -13.13
CA PRO A 354 -13.64 -2.01 -13.45
C PRO A 354 -12.84 -1.50 -12.26
N VAL A 355 -13.49 -1.45 -11.10
CA VAL A 355 -12.84 -1.02 -9.86
C VAL A 355 -11.66 -1.90 -9.45
N THR A 356 -11.56 -3.15 -9.92
CA THR A 356 -10.45 -4.06 -9.60
C THR A 356 -9.36 -4.12 -10.68
N TRP A 357 -9.50 -3.35 -11.78
CA TRP A 357 -8.49 -3.29 -12.85
C TRP A 357 -7.21 -2.60 -12.42
N GLN A 358 -6.04 -3.14 -12.71
CA GLN A 358 -4.78 -2.51 -12.25
C GLN A 358 -4.57 -1.13 -12.89
N THR A 359 -4.18 -0.15 -12.06
CA THR A 359 -3.65 1.11 -12.57
C THR A 359 -2.31 0.88 -13.28
N ARG A 360 -1.83 1.88 -14.04
CA ARG A 360 -0.50 1.80 -14.67
C ARG A 360 0.60 1.53 -13.64
N GLN A 361 0.59 2.26 -12.52
CA GLN A 361 1.60 2.13 -11.45
C GLN A 361 1.51 0.77 -10.75
N GLU A 362 0.30 0.31 -10.42
CA GLU A 362 0.09 -1.01 -9.81
C GLU A 362 0.62 -2.15 -10.69
N LEU A 363 0.36 -2.07 -12.00
CA LEU A 363 0.84 -3.05 -12.96
C LEU A 363 2.36 -2.98 -13.15
N GLU A 364 2.93 -1.78 -13.20
CA GLU A 364 4.39 -1.57 -13.30
C GLU A 364 5.13 -2.14 -12.10
N LEU A 365 4.67 -1.85 -10.88
CA LEU A 365 5.23 -2.41 -9.65
C LEU A 365 5.09 -3.94 -9.61
N ALA A 366 3.93 -4.48 -10.01
CA ALA A 366 3.71 -5.92 -10.04
C ALA A 366 4.64 -6.61 -11.05
N LEU A 367 4.88 -6.00 -12.22
CA LEU A 367 5.82 -6.50 -13.21
C LEU A 367 7.26 -6.43 -12.72
N GLN A 368 7.68 -5.34 -12.09
CA GLN A 368 9.02 -5.21 -11.51
C GLN A 368 9.30 -6.21 -10.39
N LYS A 369 8.27 -6.62 -9.63
CA LYS A 369 8.41 -7.66 -8.60
C LYS A 369 8.46 -9.08 -9.18
N ALA A 370 7.83 -9.30 -10.33
CA ALA A 370 7.74 -10.62 -10.96
C ALA A 370 8.90 -10.92 -11.92
N LEU A 371 9.46 -9.88 -12.54
CA LEU A 371 10.68 -9.92 -13.35
C LEU A 371 11.91 -9.82 -12.47
#